data_AF-A0A850QNU1-F1
#
_entry.id   AF-A0A850QNU1-F1
#
_cell.length_a   1.000
_cell.length_b   1.000
_cell.length_c   1.000
_cell.angle_alpha   90.00
_cell.angle_beta   90.00
_cell.angle_gamma   90.00
#
_symmetry.space_group_name_H-M   'P 1'
#
loop_
_entity.id
_entity.type
_entity.pdbx_description
1 polymer ?
#
loop_
_entity_poly.entity_id
_entity_poly.type
_entity_poly.pdbx_seq_one_letter_code
_entity_poly.pdbx_strand_id
1 'polypeptide(L)' 'LEIALAQGSEIKMCKTCIQARGLSDIALVEGCSVATLDDLAQWTLEADKVFTF' A
#
# COMPACT_ATOMS: atom_id res chain seq x y z
N LEU A 1 -5.09 11.50 0.35
CA LEU A 1 -3.83 10.79 0.65
C LEU A 1 -2.93 11.64 1.55
N GLU A 2 -2.71 12.91 1.20
CA GLU A 2 -1.85 13.85 1.94
C GLU A 2 -2.13 13.93 3.45
N ILE A 3 -3.41 14.08 3.85
CA ILE A 3 -3.79 14.13 5.28
C ILE A 3 -3.43 12.83 6.00
N ALA A 4 -3.68 11.67 5.39
CA ALA A 4 -3.37 10.37 6.00
C ALA A 4 -1.86 10.18 6.18
N LEU A 5 -1.07 10.56 5.16
CA LEU A 5 0.40 10.55 5.23
C LEU A 5 0.92 11.51 6.30
N ALA A 6 0.37 12.73 6.39
CA ALA A 6 0.73 13.72 7.42
C ALA A 6 0.41 13.24 8.85
N GLN A 7 -0.58 12.35 9.00
CA GLN A 7 -0.92 11.70 10.27
C GLN A 7 -0.07 10.45 10.56
N GLY A 8 0.89 10.11 9.70
CA GLY A 8 1.78 8.96 9.88
C GLY A 8 1.18 7.62 9.45
N SER A 9 0.12 7.61 8.62
CA SER A 9 -0.45 6.37 8.10
C SER A 9 0.53 5.70 7.13
N GLU A 10 0.78 4.41 7.32
CA GLU A 10 1.58 3.62 6.38
C GLU A 10 0.75 3.21 5.16
N ILE A 11 1.27 3.48 3.96
CA ILE A 11 0.56 3.22 2.69
C ILE A 11 1.44 2.38 1.76
N LYS A 12 0.90 1.24 1.34
CA LYS A 12 1.56 0.26 0.48
C LYS A 12 0.75 -0.01 -0.80
N MET A 13 1.45 -0.07 -1.93
CA MET A 13 0.90 -0.36 -3.25
C MET A 13 1.20 -1.80 -3.64
N CYS A 14 0.17 -2.58 -3.98
CA CYS A 14 0.33 -3.97 -4.44
C CYS A 14 1.20 -4.06 -5.71
N LYS A 15 2.31 -4.79 -5.63
CA LYS A 15 3.34 -4.96 -6.68
C LYS A 15 2.76 -5.47 -8.00
N THR A 16 2.07 -6.61 -7.97
CA THR A 16 1.50 -7.20 -9.19
C THR A 16 0.38 -6.31 -9.76
N CYS A 17 -0.32 -5.58 -8.90
CA CYS A 17 -1.39 -4.67 -9.28
C CYS A 17 -0.86 -3.42 -10.03
N ILE A 18 0.25 -2.83 -9.59
CA ILE A 18 0.90 -1.71 -10.29
C ILE A 18 1.57 -2.18 -11.60
N GLN A 19 2.14 -3.38 -11.61
CA GLN A 19 2.71 -4.00 -12.81
C GLN A 19 1.65 -4.22 -13.89
N ALA A 20 0.52 -4.83 -13.52
CA ALA A 20 -0.60 -5.06 -14.45
C ALA A 20 -1.18 -3.75 -15.03
N ARG A 21 -1.01 -2.62 -14.33
CA ARG A 21 -1.44 -1.29 -14.76
C ARG A 21 -0.36 -0.51 -15.51
N GLY A 22 0.83 -1.08 -15.73
CA GLY A 22 1.95 -0.40 -16.40
C GLY A 22 2.56 0.75 -15.59
N LEU A 23 2.40 0.74 -14.27
CA LEU A 23 2.84 1.84 -13.38
C LEU A 23 4.20 1.56 -12.70
N SER A 24 4.95 0.57 -13.17
CA SER A 24 6.16 0.09 -12.46
C SER A 24 7.30 1.11 -12.44
N ASP A 25 7.40 1.93 -13.49
CA ASP A 25 8.52 2.86 -13.68
C ASP A 25 8.13 4.33 -13.37
N ILE A 26 6.98 4.53 -12.72
CA ILE A 26 6.48 5.86 -12.37
C ILE A 26 6.87 6.18 -10.93
N ALA A 27 7.30 7.41 -10.70
CA ALA A 27 7.58 7.90 -9.35
C ALA A 27 6.31 7.81 -8.48
N LEU A 28 6.42 7.16 -7.33
CA LEU A 28 5.33 7.08 -6.37
C LEU A 28 5.19 8.40 -5.60
N VAL A 29 4.00 8.62 -5.06
CA VAL A 29 3.78 9.70 -4.09
C VAL A 29 4.72 9.49 -2.89
N GLU A 30 5.34 10.56 -2.42
CA GLU A 30 6.23 10.52 -1.26
C GLU A 30 5.51 9.92 -0.05
N GLY A 31 6.18 9.01 0.66
CA GLY A 31 5.60 8.26 1.79
C GLY A 31 4.81 7.01 1.40
N CYS A 32 4.61 6.74 0.10
CA CYS A 32 4.06 5.47 -0.37
C CYS A 32 5.19 4.50 -0.78
N SER A 33 4.98 3.20 -0.57
CA SER A 33 5.95 2.16 -0.95
C SER A 33 5.27 1.00 -1.70
N VAL A 34 6.06 0.20 -2.43
CA VAL A 34 5.57 -1.02 -3.09
C VAL A 34 5.65 -2.19 -2.12
N ALA A 35 4.62 -3.04 -2.11
CA ALA A 35 4.55 -4.24 -1.28
C ALA A 35 3.93 -5.42 -2.02
N THR A 36 3.96 -6.59 -1.39
CA THR A 36 3.47 -7.85 -1.92
C THR A 36 2.13 -8.24 -1.27
N LEU A 37 1.54 -9.33 -1.77
CA LEU A 37 0.34 -9.89 -1.15
C LEU A 37 0.66 -10.53 0.22
N ASP A 38 1.89 -11.01 0.41
CA ASP A 38 2.34 -11.56 1.70
C ASP A 38 2.40 -10.46 2.77
N ASP A 39 2.79 -9.24 2.41
CA ASP A 39 2.74 -8.07 3.31
C ASP A 39 1.30 -7.75 3.72
N LEU A 40 0.35 -7.81 2.78
CA LEU A 40 -1.07 -7.62 3.09
C LEU A 40 -1.61 -8.73 4.00
N ALA A 41 -1.20 -9.98 3.77
CA ALA A 41 -1.58 -11.10 4.61
C ALA A 41 -1.07 -10.92 6.04
N GLN A 42 0.20 -10.48 6.18
CA GLN A 42 0.78 -10.17 7.48
C GLN A 42 0.04 -9.03 8.19
N TRP A 43 -0.22 -7.91 7.49
CA TRP A 43 -1.01 -6.81 8.05
C TRP A 43 -2.42 -7.23 8.48
N THR A 44 -3.04 -8.13 7.72
CA THR A 44 -4.37 -8.66 8.05
C THR A 44 -4.34 -9.51 9.32
N LEU A 45 -3.28 -10.28 9.53
CA LEU A 45 -3.10 -11.10 10.74
C LEU A 45 -2.76 -10.25 11.97
N GLU A 46 -2.00 -9.16 11.79
CA GLU A 46 -1.60 -8.26 12.86
C GLU A 46 -2.69 -7.27 13.27
N ALA A 47 -3.58 -6.89 12.35
CA ALA A 47 -4.64 -5.93 12.62
C ALA A 47 -5.80 -6.56 13.41
N ASP A 48 -6.31 -5.82 14.40
CA ASP A 48 -7.53 -6.22 15.13
C ASP A 48 -8.78 -6.25 14.22
N LYS A 49 -8.80 -5.39 13.18
CA LYS A 49 -9.92 -5.21 12.26
C LYS A 49 -9.42 -4.81 10.88
N VAL A 50 -10.12 -5.29 9.85
CA VAL A 50 -9.87 -4.95 8.45
C VAL A 50 -11.14 -4.40 7.82
N PHE A 51 -11.03 -3.25 7.16
CA PHE A 51 -12.10 -2.65 6.35
C PHE A 51 -11.74 -2.80 4.87
N THR A 52 -12.70 -3.24 4.06
CA THR A 52 -12.54 -3.43 2.61
C THR A 52 -13.45 -2.47 1.83
N PHE A 53 -12.95 -1.96 0.70
CA PHE A 53 -13.59 -0.94 -0.14
C PHE A 53 -13.51 -1.30 -1.61
#